data_AF-A0A946S877-F1
#
_entry.id   AF-A0A946S877-F1
#
_cell.length_a   1.000
_cell.length_b   1.000
_cell.length_c   1.000
_cell.angle_alpha   90.00
_cell.angle_beta   90.00
_cell.angle_gamma   90.00
#
_symmetry.space_group_name_H-M   'P 1'
#
loop_
_entity.id
_entity.type
_entity.pdbx_description
1 polymer ?
#
loop_
_entity_poly.entity_id
_entity_poly.type
_entity_poly.pdbx_seq_one_letter_code
_entity_poly.pdbx_strand_id
1 'polypeptide(L)'
;MKRELIQDVNHEVNAETILEFVSQLSGVTQGFPFDHKTLVFKVGNKAKEKIFALFNIEDFKSVNLKCNPERSVQLRSEFEGVIPGWHMNKKHWNTVSPVPISDVPPKLFWELLHHSYSTVRNSLPVKVRNDLT
;
A
#
# COMPACT_ATOMS: atom_id res chain seq x y z
N MET A 1 -1.15 5.77 19.64
CA MET A 1 -2.11 6.12 18.57
C MET A 1 -3.44 5.46 18.91
N LYS A 2 -4.52 6.24 19.07
CA LYS A 2 -5.78 5.76 19.64
C LYS A 2 -6.42 4.74 18.69
N ARG A 3 -6.59 3.50 19.16
CA ARG A 3 -7.30 2.40 18.47
C ARG A 3 -8.66 2.81 17.92
N GLU A 4 -9.26 3.84 18.51
CA GLU A 4 -10.57 4.39 18.16
C GLU A 4 -10.57 5.09 16.80
N LEU A 5 -9.49 5.77 16.38
CA LEU A 5 -9.47 6.51 15.10
C LEU A 5 -9.36 5.59 13.87
N ILE A 6 -8.83 4.38 14.04
CA ILE A 6 -8.75 3.38 12.96
C ILE A 6 -10.16 2.86 12.62
N GLN A 7 -11.11 2.87 13.55
CA GLN A 7 -12.44 2.29 13.31
C GLN A 7 -13.33 3.13 12.38
N ASP A 8 -13.16 4.45 12.35
CA ASP A 8 -14.03 5.33 11.56
C ASP A 8 -13.59 5.51 10.09
N VAL A 9 -12.30 5.33 9.77
CA VAL A 9 -11.75 5.42 8.39
C VAL A 9 -12.05 4.14 7.57
N ASN A 10 -12.61 3.09 8.19
CA ASN A 10 -12.50 1.71 7.72
C ASN A 10 -13.60 1.19 6.79
N HIS A 11 -14.53 2.02 6.31
CA HIS A 11 -15.62 1.52 5.45
C HIS A 11 -15.40 1.75 3.96
N GLU A 12 -14.76 2.85 3.58
CA GLU A 12 -14.55 3.20 2.18
C GLU A 12 -13.06 3.14 1.84
N VAL A 13 -12.74 2.68 0.63
CA VAL A 13 -11.38 2.68 0.09
C VAL A 13 -11.40 3.48 -1.19
N ASN A 14 -10.81 4.68 -1.13
CA ASN A 14 -10.68 5.61 -2.26
C ASN A 14 -9.31 6.34 -2.16
N ALA A 15 -8.99 7.18 -3.15
CA ALA A 15 -7.72 7.90 -3.16
C ALA A 15 -7.55 8.83 -1.94
N GLU A 16 -8.62 9.51 -1.51
CA GLU A 16 -8.61 10.46 -0.40
C GLU A 16 -8.34 9.77 0.94
N THR A 17 -9.11 8.73 1.26
CA THR A 17 -8.92 7.90 2.47
C THR A 17 -7.52 7.27 2.51
N ILE A 18 -6.94 6.88 1.36
CA ILE A 18 -5.57 6.37 1.33
C ILE A 18 -4.57 7.49 1.66
N LEU A 19 -4.76 8.70 1.11
CA LEU A 19 -3.92 9.85 1.43
C LEU A 19 -3.97 10.18 2.92
N GLU A 20 -5.16 10.20 3.52
CA GLU A 20 -5.35 10.39 4.96
C GLU A 20 -4.63 9.31 5.78
N PHE A 21 -4.79 8.05 5.39
CA PHE A 21 -4.12 6.93 6.06
C PHE A 21 -2.59 7.05 6.00
N VAL A 22 -2.02 7.28 4.82
CA VAL A 22 -0.56 7.33 4.66
C VAL A 22 0.06 8.58 5.27
N SER A 23 -0.69 9.68 5.39
CA SER A 23 -0.23 10.91 6.07
C SER A 23 0.10 10.68 7.55
N GLN A 24 -0.46 9.63 8.15
CA GLN A 24 -0.22 9.24 9.54
C GLN A 24 1.01 8.34 9.70
N LEU A 25 1.65 7.93 8.60
CA LEU A 25 2.81 7.05 8.61
C LEU A 25 4.12 7.84 8.54
N SER A 26 5.06 7.50 9.43
CA SER A 26 6.38 8.14 9.47
C SER A 26 7.19 7.88 8.19
N GLY A 27 7.87 8.93 7.72
CA GLY A 27 8.82 8.86 6.60
C GLY A 27 8.22 8.47 5.25
N VAL A 28 6.95 8.83 5.00
CA VAL A 28 6.30 8.65 3.69
C VAL A 28 6.57 9.85 2.78
N THR A 29 6.90 9.57 1.53
CA THR A 29 6.90 10.55 0.43
C THR A 29 5.95 10.08 -0.67
N GLN A 30 5.38 11.02 -1.42
CA GLN A 30 4.48 10.74 -2.54
C GLN A 30 4.88 11.51 -3.78
N GLY A 31 4.58 10.97 -4.97
CA GLY A 31 4.80 11.68 -6.23
C GLY A 31 4.45 10.87 -7.46
N PHE A 32 4.83 11.42 -8.61
CA PHE A 32 4.47 10.95 -9.96
C PHE A 32 5.74 10.62 -10.77
N PRO A 33 6.54 9.61 -10.36
CA PRO A 33 7.85 9.36 -10.95
C PRO A 33 7.81 8.72 -12.35
N PHE A 34 6.65 8.27 -12.81
CA PHE A 34 6.48 7.56 -14.09
C PHE A 34 5.69 8.38 -15.11
N ASP A 35 4.56 8.93 -14.68
CA ASP A 35 3.64 9.74 -15.47
C ASP A 35 2.82 10.62 -14.52
N HIS A 36 1.91 11.44 -15.04
CA HIS A 36 1.08 12.39 -14.28
C HIS A 36 -0.16 11.75 -13.61
N LYS A 37 -0.32 10.42 -13.68
CA LYS A 37 -1.52 9.71 -13.21
C LYS A 37 -1.20 8.65 -12.16
N THR A 38 0.00 8.10 -12.17
CA THR A 38 0.43 7.03 -11.27
C THR A 38 1.02 7.64 -10.01
N LEU A 39 0.20 7.77 -8.97
CA LEU A 39 0.65 8.19 -7.65
C LEU A 39 1.42 7.06 -7.00
N VAL A 40 2.62 7.36 -6.55
CA VAL A 40 3.54 6.41 -5.91
C VAL A 40 3.85 6.88 -4.50
N PHE A 41 3.66 5.99 -3.53
CA PHE A 41 4.10 6.17 -2.16
C PHE A 41 5.38 5.41 -1.89
N LYS A 42 6.34 6.10 -1.27
CA LYS A 42 7.62 5.54 -0.83
C LYS A 42 7.78 5.75 0.67
N VAL A 43 8.55 4.87 1.29
CA VAL A 43 9.00 5.02 2.67
C VAL A 43 10.52 5.06 2.73
N GLY A 44 11.06 5.98 3.52
CA GLY A 44 12.50 6.12 3.74
C GLY A 44 12.92 7.53 4.13
N ASN A 45 14.22 7.81 4.02
CA ASN A 45 14.80 9.13 4.23
C ASN A 45 15.49 9.63 2.94
N LYS A 46 16.08 10.83 2.98
CA LYS A 46 16.78 11.43 1.82
C LYS A 46 17.88 10.55 1.20
N ALA A 47 18.47 9.64 1.97
CA ALA A 47 19.52 8.75 1.48
C ALA A 47 18.96 7.50 0.79
N LYS A 48 17.79 7.01 1.22
CA LYS A 48 17.19 5.79 0.66
C LYS A 48 15.69 5.74 0.91
N GLU A 49 14.95 5.65 -0.19
CA GLU A 49 13.50 5.45 -0.23
C GLU A 49 13.14 4.24 -1.08
N LYS A 50 12.01 3.60 -0.78
CA LYS A 50 11.49 2.44 -1.53
C LYS A 50 9.98 2.53 -1.64
N ILE A 51 9.44 2.15 -2.81
CA ILE A 51 8.00 2.12 -3.08
C ILE A 51 7.32 1.05 -2.23
N PHE A 52 6.17 1.38 -1.65
CA PHE A 52 5.28 0.43 -0.97
C PHE A 52 3.85 0.44 -1.51
N ALA A 53 3.40 1.50 -2.16
CA ALA A 53 2.09 1.51 -2.79
C ALA A 53 2.11 2.38 -4.05
N LEU A 54 1.29 2.03 -5.04
CA LEU A 54 1.04 2.88 -6.20
C LEU A 54 -0.31 2.55 -6.84
N PHE A 55 -0.96 3.58 -7.37
CA PHE A 55 -2.23 3.46 -8.10
C PHE A 55 -2.42 4.60 -9.09
N ASN A 56 -3.33 4.42 -10.04
CA ASN A 56 -3.74 5.47 -10.96
C ASN A 56 -4.81 6.36 -10.30
N ILE A 57 -4.55 7.66 -10.20
CA ILE A 57 -5.44 8.61 -9.51
C ILE A 57 -6.72 8.94 -10.29
N GLU A 58 -6.72 8.73 -11.61
CA GLU A 58 -7.87 9.07 -12.45
C GLU A 58 -8.94 7.98 -12.42
N ASP A 59 -8.54 6.70 -12.51
CA ASP A 59 -9.47 5.58 -12.57
C ASP A 59 -9.62 4.80 -11.27
N PHE A 60 -8.65 4.92 -10.35
CA PHE A 60 -8.61 4.30 -9.03
C PHE A 60 -9.11 2.84 -8.99
N LYS A 61 -8.78 2.03 -10.00
CA LYS A 61 -9.32 0.66 -10.08
C LYS A 61 -8.66 -0.32 -9.11
N SER A 62 -7.40 -0.08 -8.77
CA SER A 62 -6.62 -0.99 -7.95
C SER A 62 -5.36 -0.31 -7.41
N VAL A 63 -4.78 -0.92 -6.37
CA VAL A 63 -3.53 -0.49 -5.76
C VAL A 63 -2.52 -1.64 -5.79
N ASN A 64 -1.32 -1.36 -6.27
CA ASN A 64 -0.21 -2.29 -6.17
C ASN A 64 0.40 -2.23 -4.78
N LEU A 65 0.37 -3.34 -4.05
CA LEU A 65 0.85 -3.47 -2.68
C LEU A 65 1.89 -4.58 -2.57
N LYS A 66 2.95 -4.30 -1.81
CA LYS A 66 3.99 -5.28 -1.50
C LYS A 66 3.49 -6.25 -0.45
N CYS A 67 3.83 -7.52 -0.59
CA CYS A 67 3.44 -8.57 0.33
C CYS A 67 4.52 -9.66 0.40
N ASN A 68 4.52 -10.42 1.49
CA ASN A 68 5.34 -11.61 1.60
C ASN A 68 4.90 -12.66 0.55
N PRO A 69 5.84 -13.42 -0.07
CA PRO A 69 5.51 -14.34 -1.14
C PRO A 69 4.46 -15.39 -0.78
N GLU A 70 4.59 -15.98 0.40
CA GLU A 70 3.70 -17.05 0.89
C GLU A 70 2.28 -16.51 1.09
N ARG A 71 2.17 -15.34 1.74
CA ARG A 71 0.91 -14.64 1.93
C ARG A 71 0.29 -14.19 0.60
N SER A 72 1.12 -13.82 -0.38
CA SER A 72 0.64 -13.41 -1.70
C SER A 72 -0.06 -14.55 -2.44
N VAL A 73 0.48 -15.78 -2.35
CA VAL A 73 -0.15 -16.97 -2.95
C VAL A 73 -1.49 -17.25 -2.28
N GLN A 74 -1.53 -17.22 -0.94
CA GLN A 74 -2.75 -17.43 -0.19
C GLN A 74 -3.84 -16.41 -0.57
N LEU A 75 -3.54 -15.11 -0.54
CA LEU A 75 -4.52 -14.06 -0.85
C LEU A 75 -5.11 -14.20 -2.25
N ARG A 76 -4.29 -14.57 -3.24
CA ARG A 76 -4.76 -14.80 -4.63
C ARG A 76 -5.64 -16.04 -4.78
N SER A 77 -5.55 -16.99 -3.84
CA SER A 77 -6.45 -18.15 -3.82
C SER A 77 -7.76 -17.87 -3.07
N GLU A 78 -7.77 -16.86 -2.21
CA GLU A 78 -8.92 -16.52 -1.36
C GLU A 78 -9.78 -15.40 -1.94
N PHE A 79 -9.19 -14.48 -2.73
CA PHE A 79 -9.87 -13.28 -3.22
C PHE A 79 -9.62 -13.04 -4.71
N GLU A 80 -10.69 -12.90 -5.50
CA GLU A 80 -10.61 -12.54 -6.92
C GLU A 80 -10.04 -11.13 -7.13
N GLY A 81 -10.28 -10.22 -6.18
CA GLY A 81 -9.73 -8.86 -6.19
C GLY A 81 -8.23 -8.77 -5.94
N VAL A 82 -7.55 -9.87 -5.63
CA VAL A 82 -6.10 -9.92 -5.43
C VAL A 82 -5.45 -10.69 -6.57
N ILE A 83 -4.79 -9.98 -7.47
CA ILE A 83 -4.10 -10.57 -8.63
C ILE A 83 -2.58 -10.33 -8.57
N PRO A 84 -1.77 -11.04 -9.37
CA PRO A 84 -0.34 -10.77 -9.46
C PRO A 84 -0.04 -9.31 -9.84
N GLY A 85 0.92 -8.68 -9.14
CA GLY A 85 1.25 -7.26 -9.31
C GLY A 85 1.50 -6.85 -10.77
N TRP A 86 0.67 -5.94 -11.28
CA TRP A 86 0.75 -5.32 -12.60
C TRP A 86 2.04 -4.49 -12.73
N HIS A 87 2.84 -4.73 -13.78
CA HIS A 87 4.20 -4.19 -13.98
C HIS A 87 5.19 -4.39 -12.81
N MET A 88 4.86 -5.20 -11.80
CA MET A 88 5.71 -5.43 -10.64
C MET A 88 6.26 -6.85 -10.60
N ASN A 89 7.22 -7.10 -9.70
CA ASN A 89 7.66 -8.45 -9.39
C ASN A 89 6.54 -9.23 -8.69
N LYS A 90 5.88 -10.11 -9.45
CA LYS A 90 4.72 -10.92 -9.03
C LYS A 90 4.97 -11.85 -7.85
N LYS A 91 6.22 -12.08 -7.45
CA LYS A 91 6.54 -12.82 -6.21
C LYS A 91 6.27 -11.98 -4.96
N HIS A 92 6.40 -10.65 -5.05
CA HIS A 92 6.40 -9.75 -3.90
C HIS A 92 5.30 -8.70 -3.94
N TRP A 93 4.51 -8.66 -5.01
CA TRP A 93 3.53 -7.62 -5.25
C TRP A 93 2.21 -8.22 -5.70
N ASN A 94 1.14 -7.68 -5.15
CA ASN A 94 -0.23 -7.92 -5.58
C ASN A 94 -0.82 -6.61 -6.11
N THR A 95 -1.68 -6.72 -7.12
CA THR A 95 -2.63 -5.68 -7.46
C THR A 95 -3.92 -6.00 -6.72
N VAL A 96 -4.37 -5.07 -5.87
CA VAL A 96 -5.53 -5.24 -5.01
C VAL A 96 -6.60 -4.24 -5.44
N SER A 97 -7.71 -4.75 -5.93
CA SER A 97 -8.90 -3.95 -6.24
C SER A 97 -9.70 -3.70 -4.95
N PRO A 98 -10.22 -2.50 -4.70
CA PRO A 98 -11.13 -2.24 -3.59
C PRO A 98 -12.59 -2.59 -3.93
N VAL A 99 -13.47 -2.57 -2.94
CA VAL A 99 -14.93 -2.59 -3.15
C VAL A 99 -15.39 -1.33 -3.89
N PRO A 100 -16.52 -1.37 -4.62
CA PRO A 100 -17.44 -2.50 -4.82
C PRO A 100 -17.03 -3.45 -5.96
N ILE A 101 -15.88 -3.22 -6.61
CA ILE A 101 -15.45 -3.94 -7.82
C ILE A 101 -14.85 -5.31 -7.49
N SER A 102 -14.64 -5.62 -6.21
CA SER A 102 -14.00 -6.86 -5.75
C SER A 102 -14.63 -7.42 -4.48
N ASP A 103 -14.21 -8.63 -4.14
CA ASP A 103 -14.52 -9.37 -2.93
C ASP A 103 -13.56 -9.08 -1.75
N VAL A 104 -12.63 -8.12 -1.89
CA VAL A 104 -11.65 -7.78 -0.85
C VAL A 104 -12.31 -6.86 0.20
N PRO A 105 -12.47 -7.30 1.46
CA PRO A 105 -13.11 -6.46 2.48
C PRO A 105 -12.27 -5.19 2.76
N PRO A 106 -12.87 -4.02 3.00
CA PRO A 106 -12.15 -2.77 3.30
C PRO A 106 -11.10 -2.93 4.41
N LYS A 107 -11.47 -3.63 5.49
CA LYS A 107 -10.56 -3.93 6.60
C LYS A 107 -9.31 -4.70 6.15
N LEU A 108 -9.47 -5.68 5.26
CA LEU A 108 -8.34 -6.43 4.70
C LEU A 108 -7.50 -5.53 3.79
N PHE A 109 -8.12 -4.69 2.97
CA PHE A 109 -7.38 -3.72 2.14
C PHE A 109 -6.46 -2.83 2.97
N TRP A 110 -7.00 -2.22 4.04
CA TRP A 110 -6.22 -1.37 4.94
C TRP A 110 -5.11 -2.13 5.65
N GLU A 111 -5.37 -3.37 6.05
CA GLU A 111 -4.35 -4.26 6.60
C GLU A 111 -3.22 -4.54 5.58
N LEU A 112 -3.57 -4.78 4.32
CA LEU A 112 -2.59 -5.03 3.24
C LEU A 112 -1.77 -3.78 2.92
N LEU A 113 -2.38 -2.60 2.92
CA LEU A 113 -1.68 -1.33 2.73
C LEU A 113 -0.66 -1.10 3.86
N HIS A 114 -1.09 -1.27 5.11
CA HIS A 114 -0.21 -1.16 6.28
C HIS A 114 0.91 -2.22 6.26
N HIS A 115 0.57 -3.46 5.90
CA HIS A 115 1.53 -4.56 5.76
C HIS A 115 2.59 -4.24 4.70
N SER A 116 2.18 -3.67 3.56
CA SER A 116 3.09 -3.25 2.51
C SER A 116 4.08 -2.20 3.01
N TYR A 117 3.58 -1.13 3.64
CA TYR A 117 4.41 -0.11 4.28
C TYR A 117 5.40 -0.73 5.26
N SER A 118 4.91 -1.57 6.18
CA SER A 118 5.72 -2.22 7.22
C SER A 118 6.81 -3.11 6.63
N THR A 119 6.47 -3.89 5.60
CA THR A 119 7.41 -4.78 4.89
C THR A 119 8.53 -3.99 4.23
N VAL A 120 8.19 -2.90 3.55
CA VAL A 120 9.19 -2.05 2.88
C VAL A 120 10.04 -1.31 3.90
N ARG A 121 9.41 -0.69 4.92
CA ARG A 121 10.10 -0.01 6.02
C ARG A 121 11.12 -0.94 6.67
N ASN A 122 10.72 -2.16 7.03
CA ASN A 122 11.60 -3.13 7.71
C ASN A 122 12.75 -3.63 6.82
N SER A 123 12.63 -3.52 5.49
CA SER A 123 13.70 -3.83 4.54
C SER A 123 14.75 -2.71 4.41
N LEU A 124 14.55 -1.57 5.07
CA LEU A 124 15.50 -0.46 5.07
C LEU A 124 16.59 -0.67 6.13
N PRO A 125 17.82 -0.16 5.90
CA PRO A 125 18.87 -0.16 6.90
C PRO A 125 18.39 0.44 8.23
N VAL A 126 18.90 -0.08 9.36
CA VAL A 126 18.54 0.40 10.70
C VAL A 126 18.69 1.92 10.81
N LYS A 127 19.80 2.47 10.31
CA LYS A 127 20.05 3.92 10.30
C LYS A 127 18.92 4.70 9.61
N VAL A 128 18.51 4.26 8.43
CA VAL A 128 17.40 4.90 7.69
C VAL A 128 16.10 4.84 8.48
N ARG A 129 15.81 3.70 9.12
CA ARG A 129 14.58 3.53 9.91
C ARG A 129 14.54 4.42 11.17
N ASN A 130 15.69 4.64 11.80
CA ASN A 130 15.80 5.47 12.99
C ASN A 130 15.64 6.97 12.69
N ASP A 131 15.91 7.37 11.44
CA ASP A 131 15.76 8.74 10.97
C ASP A 131 14.32 9.06 10.50
N LEU A 132 13.40 8.09 10.53
CA LEU A 132 12.00 8.31 10.18
C LEU A 132 11.29 8.98 11.35
N THR A 133 11.00 10.27 11.22
CA THR A 133 10.09 11.02 12.09
C THR A 133 8.65 10.61 11.82
#